data_AF-A0A5C5UWU4-F1
#
_entry.id   AF-A0A5C5UWU4-F1
#
_cell.length_a   1.000
_cell.length_b   1.000
_cell.length_c   1.000
_cell.angle_alpha   90.00
_cell.angle_beta   90.00
_cell.angle_gamma   90.00
#
_symmetry.space_group_name_H-M   'P 1'
#
loop_
_entity.id
_entity.type
_entity.pdbx_description
1 polymer ?
#
loop_
_entity_poly.entity_id
_entity_poly.type
_entity_poly.pdbx_seq_one_letter_code
_entity_poly.pdbx_strand_id
1 'polypeptide(L)'
;MIKTLGKMYRGFRADDSHSSKRGSTSNRFYVKDFHYCGQSVSAAFRYGMMDEGIYQGIFREYQLEEISQQLSGRPSTIIDIGGHIGGFSSIAATLLPQAQIQVYEYMPENLRMIQTNLLLNNLQNRVARVRA
;
A
#
# COMPACT_ATOMS: atom_id res chain seq x y z
N MET A 1 -20.91 8.18 -4.86
CA MET A 1 -19.85 7.74 -3.92
C MET A 1 -18.49 8.42 -4.15
N ILE A 2 -18.44 9.61 -4.76
CA ILE A 2 -17.19 10.33 -5.11
C ILE A 2 -16.85 11.45 -4.09
N LYS A 3 -17.83 11.90 -3.28
CA LYS A 3 -17.66 13.03 -2.34
C LYS A 3 -16.84 12.70 -1.09
N THR A 4 -16.66 11.42 -0.75
CA THR A 4 -15.93 11.00 0.46
C THR A 4 -14.41 11.02 0.25
N LEU A 5 -13.94 10.71 -0.96
CA LEU A 5 -12.51 10.83 -1.32
C LEU A 5 -12.05 12.29 -1.25
N GLY A 6 -12.84 13.24 -1.76
CA GLY A 6 -12.50 14.67 -1.74
C GLY A 6 -12.34 15.28 -0.33
N LYS A 7 -12.97 14.72 0.72
CA LYS A 7 -12.76 15.18 2.10
C LYS A 7 -11.50 14.59 2.74
N MET A 8 -11.07 13.39 2.33
CA MET A 8 -9.79 12.81 2.80
C MET A 8 -8.59 13.51 2.14
N TYR A 9 -8.71 13.93 0.88
CA TYR A 9 -7.68 14.68 0.15
C TYR A 9 -7.60 16.17 0.50
N ARG A 10 -8.64 16.79 1.11
CA ARG A 10 -8.56 18.22 1.52
C ARG A 10 -7.55 18.50 2.64
N GLY A 11 -7.10 17.47 3.36
CA GLY A 11 -5.99 17.58 4.34
C GLY A 11 -4.60 17.40 3.73
N PHE A 12 -4.50 17.03 2.45
CA PHE A 12 -3.24 16.66 1.79
C PHE A 12 -3.16 17.39 0.44
N ARG A 13 -2.58 18.60 0.47
CA ARG A 13 -2.16 19.27 -0.77
C ARG A 13 -1.03 18.47 -1.41
N ALA A 14 -1.31 17.86 -2.55
CA ALA A 14 -0.29 17.58 -3.56
C ALA A 14 0.12 18.94 -4.12
N ASP A 15 1.32 19.41 -3.77
CA ASP A 15 1.84 20.71 -4.21
C ASP A 15 2.75 20.48 -5.42
N ASP A 16 2.21 20.72 -6.62
CA ASP A 16 2.98 20.90 -7.85
C ASP A 16 3.48 22.34 -7.87
N SER A 17 4.66 22.63 -7.31
CA SER A 17 5.51 23.74 -7.76
C SER A 17 6.82 23.89 -6.97
N HIS A 18 7.87 24.24 -7.71
CA HIS A 18 9.11 24.81 -7.20
C HIS A 18 8.86 26.05 -6.33
N SER A 19 8.91 25.91 -5.00
CA SER A 19 9.32 27.01 -4.12
C SER A 19 9.81 26.49 -2.76
N SER A 20 11.01 26.95 -2.39
CA SER A 20 11.65 26.69 -1.10
C SER A 20 11.07 27.63 -0.04
N LYS A 21 10.27 27.10 0.90
CA LYS A 21 10.05 27.72 2.21
C LYS A 21 10.08 26.65 3.30
N ARG A 22 11.03 26.80 4.23
CA ARG A 22 11.13 26.02 5.48
C ARG A 22 9.90 26.33 6.33
N GLY A 23 8.96 25.40 6.39
CA GLY A 23 7.79 25.46 7.25
C GLY A 23 6.98 24.18 7.16
N SER A 24 6.84 23.49 8.30
CA SER A 24 6.13 22.21 8.50
C SER A 24 6.70 21.02 7.70
N THR A 25 7.05 19.93 8.38
CA THR A 25 7.38 18.63 7.76
C THR A 25 6.14 18.09 7.04
N SER A 26 5.86 18.64 5.85
CA SER A 26 4.73 18.23 5.03
C SER A 26 4.90 16.76 4.65
N ASN A 27 3.86 15.96 4.92
CA ASN A 27 3.71 14.56 4.53
C ASN A 27 3.66 14.42 3.00
N ARG A 28 4.76 14.70 2.31
CA ARG A 28 4.83 14.59 0.86
C ARG A 28 4.98 13.12 0.49
N PHE A 29 4.10 12.65 -0.36
CA PHE A 29 4.21 11.36 -1.03
C PHE A 29 3.95 11.52 -2.52
N TYR A 30 4.40 10.55 -3.30
CA TYR A 30 4.07 10.40 -4.72
C TYR A 30 3.49 9.01 -4.96
N VAL A 31 2.69 8.87 -6.01
CA VAL A 31 2.05 7.60 -6.37
C VAL A 31 2.70 7.05 -7.63
N LYS A 32 2.92 5.73 -7.69
CA LYS A 32 3.27 5.01 -8.91
C LYS A 32 2.34 3.82 -9.11
N ASP A 33 2.07 3.53 -10.37
CA ASP A 33 1.30 2.38 -10.80
C ASP A 33 2.25 1.27 -11.25
N PHE A 34 1.90 0.04 -10.91
CA PHE A 34 2.63 -1.16 -11.27
C PHE A 34 1.67 -2.14 -11.93
N HIS A 35 2.15 -2.83 -12.95
CA HIS A 35 1.44 -3.94 -13.58
C HIS A 35 2.16 -5.24 -13.24
N TYR A 36 1.46 -6.18 -12.60
CA TYR A 36 2.02 -7.44 -12.14
C TYR A 36 1.01 -8.56 -12.30
N CYS A 37 1.38 -9.66 -12.95
CA CYS A 37 0.51 -10.81 -13.27
C CYS A 37 -0.85 -10.41 -13.89
N GLY A 38 -0.85 -9.42 -14.79
CA GLY A 38 -2.06 -8.91 -15.43
C GLY A 38 -2.96 -8.05 -14.54
N GLN A 39 -2.55 -7.77 -13.30
CA GLN A 39 -3.25 -6.88 -12.38
C GLN A 39 -2.53 -5.54 -12.26
N SER A 40 -3.30 -4.48 -12.00
CA SER A 40 -2.75 -3.15 -11.69
C SER A 40 -2.78 -2.93 -10.19
N VAL A 41 -1.68 -2.40 -9.64
CA VAL A 41 -1.62 -1.99 -8.24
C VAL A 41 -0.93 -0.63 -8.15
N SER A 42 -1.49 0.28 -7.38
CA SER A 42 -0.93 1.61 -7.14
C SER A 42 -0.33 1.69 -5.74
N ALA A 43 0.77 2.41 -5.58
CA ALA A 43 1.38 2.63 -4.27
C ALA A 43 1.87 4.06 -4.11
N ALA A 44 1.61 4.62 -2.93
CA ALA A 44 2.14 5.87 -2.44
C ALA A 44 3.44 5.64 -1.67
N PHE A 45 4.43 6.49 -1.95
CA PHE A 45 5.78 6.45 -1.39
C PHE A 45 6.13 7.78 -0.75
N ARG A 46 6.76 7.76 0.43
CA ARG A 46 7.27 8.98 1.06
C ARG A 46 8.56 9.41 0.37
N TYR A 47 8.72 10.71 0.12
CA TYR A 47 9.95 11.25 -0.45
C TYR A 47 11.16 11.03 0.46
N GLY A 48 12.28 10.64 -0.13
CA GLY A 48 13.56 10.46 0.59
C GLY A 48 13.61 9.23 1.50
N MET A 49 12.59 8.37 1.47
CA MET A 49 12.53 7.13 2.25
C MET A 49 12.88 5.92 1.37
N MET A 50 13.20 4.79 1.99
CA MET A 50 13.47 3.52 1.30
C MET A 50 12.19 2.80 0.84
N ASP A 51 11.01 3.41 1.03
CA ASP A 51 9.70 2.85 0.71
C ASP A 51 9.66 2.21 -0.68
N GLU A 52 10.10 2.95 -1.71
CA GLU A 52 10.06 2.46 -3.10
C GLU A 52 11.04 1.31 -3.33
N GLY A 53 12.26 1.39 -2.77
CA GLY A 53 13.25 0.32 -2.91
C GLY A 53 12.77 -0.99 -2.30
N ILE A 54 12.19 -0.93 -1.10
CA ILE A 54 11.59 -2.07 -0.40
C ILE A 54 10.41 -2.62 -1.21
N TYR A 55 9.52 -1.74 -1.68
CA TYR A 55 8.36 -2.15 -2.47
C TYR A 55 8.76 -2.85 -3.77
N GLN A 56 9.75 -2.32 -4.49
CA GLN A 56 10.26 -2.96 -5.70
C GLN A 56 10.95 -4.31 -5.41
N GLY A 57 11.55 -4.46 -4.22
CA GLY A 57 12.11 -5.73 -3.75
C GLY A 57 11.08 -6.85 -3.73
N ILE A 58 9.82 -6.54 -3.43
CA ILE A 58 8.73 -7.52 -3.41
C ILE A 58 8.60 -8.23 -4.76
N PHE A 59 8.58 -7.49 -5.87
CA PHE A 59 8.44 -8.09 -7.20
C PHE A 59 9.63 -8.94 -7.64
N ARG A 60 10.82 -8.71 -7.06
CA ARG A 60 12.05 -9.43 -7.42
C ARG A 60 12.30 -10.64 -6.53
N GLU A 61 11.99 -10.51 -5.25
CA GLU A 61 12.41 -11.45 -4.21
C GLU A 61 11.27 -12.39 -3.82
N TYR A 62 10.02 -11.93 -3.91
CA TYR A 62 8.87 -12.72 -3.48
C TYR A 62 8.29 -13.45 -4.69
N GLN A 63 8.14 -14.77 -4.58
CA GLN A 63 7.53 -15.64 -5.59
C GLN A 63 5.99 -15.52 -5.60
N LEU A 64 5.47 -14.29 -5.55
CA LEU A 64 4.03 -14.03 -5.39
C LEU A 64 3.20 -14.54 -6.56
N GLU A 65 3.75 -14.54 -7.77
CA GLU A 65 3.08 -15.15 -8.93
C GLU A 65 2.83 -16.64 -8.71
N GLU A 66 3.88 -17.40 -8.39
CA GLU A 66 3.78 -18.85 -8.17
C GLU A 66 2.85 -19.17 -6.99
N ILE A 67 3.01 -18.45 -5.87
CA ILE A 67 2.13 -18.59 -4.70
C ILE A 67 0.67 -18.30 -5.09
N SER A 68 0.43 -17.25 -5.91
CA SER A 68 -0.92 -16.90 -6.33
C SER A 68 -1.57 -17.98 -7.20
N GLN A 69 -0.78 -18.63 -8.07
CA GLN A 69 -1.25 -19.73 -8.90
C GLN A 69 -1.58 -20.96 -8.04
N GLN A 70 -0.72 -21.32 -7.09
CA GLN A 70 -0.94 -22.47 -6.20
C GLN A 70 -2.16 -22.30 -5.28
N LEU A 71 -2.46 -21.06 -4.89
CA LEU A 71 -3.58 -20.72 -4.00
C LEU A 71 -4.83 -20.24 -4.76
N SER A 72 -4.79 -20.21 -6.09
CA SER A 72 -5.90 -19.71 -6.90
C SER A 72 -7.20 -20.45 -6.61
N GLY A 73 -8.27 -19.68 -6.40
CA GLY A 73 -9.61 -20.21 -6.06
C GLY A 73 -9.73 -20.81 -4.66
N ARG A 74 -8.71 -20.67 -3.80
CA ARG A 74 -8.74 -21.18 -2.42
C ARG A 74 -8.86 -20.02 -1.42
N PRO A 75 -9.82 -20.09 -0.47
CA PRO A 75 -9.80 -19.22 0.70
C PRO A 75 -8.49 -19.41 1.47
N SER A 76 -7.82 -18.32 1.79
CA SER A 76 -6.56 -18.33 2.53
C SER A 76 -6.51 -17.17 3.51
N THR A 77 -5.73 -17.33 4.58
CA THR A 77 -5.42 -16.25 5.52
C THR A 77 -3.94 -15.95 5.42
N ILE A 78 -3.61 -14.67 5.20
CA ILE A 78 -2.24 -14.18 5.11
C ILE A 78 -1.98 -13.29 6.33
N ILE A 79 -0.89 -13.57 7.04
CA ILE A 79 -0.41 -12.75 8.16
C ILE A 79 0.87 -12.05 7.71
N ASP A 80 0.82 -10.74 7.55
CA ASP A 80 1.93 -9.87 7.15
C ASP A 80 2.51 -9.20 8.40
N ILE A 81 3.74 -9.59 8.78
CA ILE A 81 4.42 -9.10 9.98
C ILE A 81 5.47 -8.08 9.56
N GLY A 82 5.36 -6.86 10.08
CA GLY A 82 6.23 -5.75 9.66
C GLY A 82 5.83 -5.21 8.29
N GLY A 83 4.53 -5.01 8.06
CA GLY A 83 3.98 -4.68 6.74
C GLY A 83 4.47 -3.36 6.13
N HIS A 84 5.24 -2.54 6.87
CA HIS A 84 5.86 -1.31 6.39
C HIS A 84 4.82 -0.37 5.76
N ILE A 85 4.94 0.02 4.49
CA ILE A 85 3.91 0.84 3.81
C ILE A 85 2.76 0.02 3.21
N GLY A 86 2.67 -1.28 3.50
CA GLY A 86 1.60 -2.18 3.05
C GLY A 86 1.78 -2.71 1.64
N GLY A 87 3.02 -2.72 1.13
CA GLY A 87 3.30 -3.12 -0.25
C GLY A 87 2.95 -4.58 -0.52
N PHE A 88 3.47 -5.48 0.31
CA PHE A 88 3.21 -6.91 0.19
C PHE A 88 1.71 -7.18 0.30
N SER A 89 1.08 -6.66 1.35
CA SER A 89 -0.36 -6.82 1.57
C SER A 89 -1.24 -6.31 0.42
N SER A 90 -0.88 -5.17 -0.19
CA SER A 90 -1.63 -4.64 -1.33
C SER A 90 -1.48 -5.54 -2.55
N ILE A 91 -0.27 -5.98 -2.88
CA ILE A 91 -0.01 -6.87 -4.01
C ILE A 91 -0.69 -8.23 -3.77
N ALA A 92 -0.51 -8.83 -2.60
CA ALA A 92 -1.08 -10.13 -2.25
C ALA A 92 -2.62 -10.10 -2.30
N ALA A 93 -3.27 -9.06 -1.75
CA ALA A 93 -4.72 -8.96 -1.80
C ALA A 93 -5.25 -8.79 -3.23
N THR A 94 -4.51 -8.09 -4.09
CA THR A 94 -4.85 -7.94 -5.51
C THR A 94 -4.75 -9.27 -6.26
N LEU A 95 -3.69 -10.05 -6.04
CA LEU A 95 -3.48 -11.34 -6.71
C LEU A 95 -4.37 -12.46 -6.17
N LEU A 96 -4.69 -12.41 -4.88
CA LEU A 96 -5.48 -13.43 -4.19
C LEU A 96 -6.80 -12.82 -3.72
N PRO A 97 -7.81 -12.67 -4.60
CA PRO A 97 -9.06 -11.99 -4.27
C PRO A 97 -9.89 -12.67 -3.18
N GLN A 98 -9.62 -13.95 -2.90
CA GLN A 98 -10.28 -14.72 -1.84
C GLN A 98 -9.51 -14.73 -0.51
N ALA A 99 -8.28 -14.19 -0.48
CA ALA A 99 -7.50 -14.14 0.75
C ALA A 99 -8.04 -13.08 1.71
N GLN A 100 -8.06 -13.43 3.01
CA GLN A 100 -8.15 -12.48 4.12
C GLN A 100 -6.73 -12.15 4.56
N ILE A 101 -6.41 -10.86 4.72
CA ILE A 101 -5.07 -10.43 5.10
C ILE A 101 -5.12 -9.68 6.43
N GLN A 102 -4.20 -10.02 7.32
CA GLN A 102 -3.95 -9.30 8.56
C GLN A 102 -2.54 -8.73 8.54
N VAL A 103 -2.41 -7.42 8.75
CA VAL A 103 -1.13 -6.73 8.75
C VAL A 103 -0.82 -6.24 10.14
N TYR A 104 0.33 -6.64 10.65
CA TYR A 104 0.86 -6.25 11.95
C TYR A 104 2.02 -5.29 11.73
N GLU A 105 1.85 -4.04 12.13
CA GLU A 105 2.87 -3.00 11.97
C GLU A 105 2.94 -2.16 13.23
N TYR A 106 4.16 -1.98 13.73
CA TYR A 106 4.42 -1.29 14.99
C TYR A 106 4.47 0.23 14.80
N MET A 107 5.03 0.71 13.68
CA MET A 107 5.24 2.14 13.46
C MET A 107 3.95 2.86 13.03
N PRO A 108 3.45 3.84 13.80
CA PRO A 108 2.20 4.53 13.48
C PRO A 108 2.17 5.23 12.12
N GLU A 109 3.31 5.73 11.65
CA GLU A 109 3.47 6.34 10.34
C GLU A 109 3.35 5.33 9.19
N ASN A 110 3.81 4.11 9.40
CA ASN A 110 3.67 3.01 8.45
C ASN A 110 2.20 2.55 8.40
N LEU A 111 1.51 2.48 9.54
CA LEU A 111 0.06 2.22 9.59
C LEU A 111 -0.78 3.24 8.78
N ARG A 112 -0.37 4.51 8.77
CA ARG A 112 -1.01 5.53 7.92
C ARG A 112 -0.75 5.28 6.44
N MET A 113 0.48 4.93 6.07
CA MET A 113 0.83 4.60 4.69
C MET A 113 0.11 3.33 4.20
N ILE A 114 0.02 2.29 5.04
CA ILE A 114 -0.77 1.09 4.77
C ILE A 114 -2.22 1.48 4.45
N GLN A 115 -2.83 2.36 5.26
CA GLN A 115 -4.20 2.81 4.99
C GLN A 115 -4.33 3.48 3.62
N THR A 116 -3.41 4.38 3.29
CA THR A 116 -3.38 5.08 2.02
C THR A 116 -3.29 4.09 0.86
N ASN A 117 -2.35 3.15 0.93
CA ASN A 117 -2.13 2.17 -0.14
C ASN A 117 -3.28 1.16 -0.29
N LEU A 118 -3.91 0.76 0.82
CA LEU A 118 -5.12 -0.05 0.74
C LEU A 118 -6.29 0.72 0.09
N LEU A 119 -6.45 2.01 0.40
CA LEU A 119 -7.50 2.84 -0.20
C LEU A 119 -7.27 3.07 -1.70
N LEU A 120 -6.02 3.31 -2.14
CA LEU A 120 -5.68 3.47 -3.56
C LEU A 120 -6.11 2.26 -4.41
N ASN A 121 -6.11 1.07 -3.81
CA ASN A 121 -6.43 -0.18 -4.48
C ASN A 121 -7.84 -0.72 -4.14
N ASN A 122 -8.66 0.02 -3.40
CA ASN A 122 -9.98 -0.41 -2.91
C ASN A 122 -9.95 -1.69 -2.03
N LEU A 123 -8.88 -1.88 -1.25
CA LEU A 123 -8.62 -3.07 -0.44
C LEU A 123 -8.95 -2.90 1.05
N GLN A 124 -9.50 -1.75 1.47
CA GLN A 124 -9.72 -1.39 2.87
C GLN A 124 -10.64 -2.36 3.65
N ASN A 125 -11.50 -3.11 2.94
CA ASN A 125 -12.42 -4.08 3.53
C ASN A 125 -11.84 -5.49 3.61
N ARG A 126 -10.67 -5.72 3.00
CA ARG A 126 -10.07 -7.06 2.84
C ARG A 126 -8.81 -7.25 3.68
N VAL A 127 -8.17 -6.15 4.05
CA VAL A 127 -6.93 -6.13 4.80
C VAL A 127 -7.19 -5.51 6.16
N ALA A 128 -7.26 -6.36 7.19
CA ALA A 128 -7.35 -5.92 8.56
C ALA A 128 -5.98 -5.43 9.03
N ARG A 129 -5.96 -4.31 9.74
CA ARG A 129 -4.73 -3.73 10.31
C ARG A 129 -4.75 -3.96 11.81
N VAL A 130 -3.67 -4.48 12.34
CA VAL A 130 -3.49 -4.71 13.76
C VAL A 130 -2.23 -3.97 14.19
N ARG A 131 -2.35 -3.19 15.26
CA ARG A 131 -1.19 -2.59 15.91
C ARG A 131 -0.61 -3.64 16.86
N ALA A 132 0.66 -3.97 16.67
CA ALA A 132 1.42 -4.82 17.59
C ALA A 132 2.07 -3.98 18.69
#